data_AF-A0A1V5ZL23-F1
#
_entry.id   AF-A0A1V5ZL23-F1
#
_cell.length_a   1.000
_cell.length_b   1.000
_cell.length_c   1.000
_cell.angle_alpha   90.00
_cell.angle_beta   90.00
_cell.angle_gamma   90.00
#
_symmetry.space_group_name_H-M   'P 1'
#
loop_
_entity.id
_entity.type
_entity.pdbx_description
1 polymer ?
#
loop_
_entity_poly.entity_id
_entity_poly.type
_entity_poly.pdbx_seq_one_letter_code
_entity_poly.pdbx_strand_id
1 'polypeptide(L)'
;MIRLALSRKREYLADAGSVELTKDKYAMISALQKISENPVIESIQKDTVAAMCIENPFSKAKSTSFFSKLLSTHPSIEDRIKMLSSY
;
A
#
# COMPACT_ATOMS: atom_id res chain seq x y z
N MET A 1 15.30 -9.56 -5.28
CA MET A 1 15.46 -8.16 -4.81
C MET A 1 15.10 -7.11 -5.86
N ILE A 2 15.58 -7.21 -7.10
CA ILE A 2 15.31 -6.21 -8.16
C ILE A 2 13.82 -6.02 -8.46
N ARG A 3 13.04 -7.12 -8.64
CA ARG A 3 11.59 -7.07 -8.89
C ARG A 3 10.80 -6.36 -7.77
N LEU A 4 11.20 -6.53 -6.52
CA LEU A 4 10.57 -5.90 -5.35
C LEU A 4 10.89 -4.40 -5.29
N ALA A 5 12.13 -4.00 -5.54
CA ALA A 5 12.52 -2.59 -5.59
C ALA A 5 11.83 -1.82 -6.74
N LEU A 6 11.68 -2.47 -7.90
CA LEU A 6 10.87 -1.97 -9.02
C LEU A 6 9.38 -1.86 -8.68
N SER A 7 8.86 -2.75 -7.82
CA SER A 7 7.49 -2.66 -7.33
C SER A 7 7.28 -1.41 -6.46
N ARG A 8 8.18 -1.16 -5.50
CA ARG A 8 8.09 -0.01 -4.58
C ARG A 8 8.14 1.35 -5.28
N LYS A 9 9.02 1.53 -6.27
CA LYS A 9 9.07 2.77 -7.04
C LYS A 9 7.77 3.04 -7.81
N ARG A 10 7.13 1.99 -8.32
CA ARG A 10 5.85 2.11 -9.05
C ARG A 10 4.71 2.54 -8.13
N GLU A 11 4.67 2.05 -6.90
CA GLU A 11 3.66 2.49 -5.91
C GLU A 11 3.78 3.98 -5.58
N TYR A 12 5.00 4.48 -5.33
CA TYR A 12 5.19 5.91 -5.08
C TYR A 12 4.84 6.78 -6.29
N LEU A 13 5.15 6.31 -7.50
CA LEU A 13 4.74 7.00 -8.73
C LEU A 13 3.22 6.98 -8.92
N ALA A 14 2.56 5.87 -8.57
CA ALA A 14 1.11 5.78 -8.61
C ALA A 14 0.45 6.72 -7.60
N ASP A 15 1.01 6.85 -6.39
CA ASP A 15 0.56 7.81 -5.37
C ASP A 15 0.76 9.26 -5.84
N ALA A 16 1.92 9.59 -6.39
CA ALA A 16 2.17 10.93 -6.93
C ALA A 16 1.24 11.24 -8.11
N GLY A 17 1.01 10.27 -8.99
CA GLY A 17 0.08 10.40 -10.11
C GLY A 17 -1.36 10.58 -9.65
N SER A 18 -1.80 9.89 -8.58
CA SER A 18 -3.16 10.08 -8.04
C SER A 18 -3.35 11.49 -7.48
N VAL A 19 -2.36 12.02 -6.76
CA VAL A 19 -2.34 13.42 -6.29
C VAL A 19 -2.32 14.40 -7.45
N GLU A 20 -1.56 14.13 -8.51
CA GLU A 20 -1.53 14.97 -9.69
C GLU A 20 -2.89 15.00 -10.41
N LEU A 21 -3.62 13.89 -10.43
CA LEU A 21 -4.95 13.79 -11.05
C LEU A 21 -6.03 14.47 -10.21
N THR A 22 -6.03 14.26 -8.90
CA THR A 22 -7.04 14.82 -7.98
C THR A 22 -6.75 16.24 -7.56
N LYS A 23 -5.50 16.70 -7.72
CA LYS A 23 -4.97 17.96 -7.17
C LYS A 23 -5.10 18.06 -5.64
N ASP A 24 -5.22 16.93 -4.95
CA ASP A 24 -5.39 16.87 -3.51
C ASP A 24 -4.56 15.72 -2.89
N LYS A 25 -3.46 16.09 -2.23
CA LYS A 25 -2.61 15.14 -1.51
C LYS A 25 -3.25 14.63 -0.22
N TYR A 26 -4.08 15.43 0.43
CA TYR A 26 -4.71 15.04 1.69
C TYR A 26 -5.82 14.01 1.45
N ALA A 27 -6.51 14.07 0.32
CA ALA A 27 -7.43 13.01 -0.10
C ALA A 27 -6.73 11.66 -0.23
N MET A 28 -5.55 11.62 -0.87
CA MET A 28 -4.77 10.38 -1.01
C MET A 28 -4.26 9.88 0.34
N ILE A 29 -3.73 10.77 1.19
CA ILE A 29 -3.30 10.42 2.56
C ILE A 29 -4.48 9.87 3.37
N SER A 30 -5.65 10.51 3.31
CA SER A 30 -6.85 10.06 4.02
C SER A 30 -7.33 8.69 3.53
N ALA A 31 -7.27 8.44 2.21
CA ALA A 31 -7.61 7.14 1.65
C ALA A 31 -6.68 6.03 2.17
N LEU A 32 -5.37 6.29 2.18
CA LEU A 32 -4.36 5.36 2.71
C LEU A 32 -4.58 5.08 4.20
N GLN A 33 -4.90 6.11 5.00
CA GLN A 33 -5.22 5.94 6.43
C GLN A 33 -6.44 5.03 6.62
N LYS A 34 -7.53 5.26 5.89
CA LYS A 34 -8.74 4.42 5.96
C LYS A 34 -8.45 2.96 5.58
N ILE A 35 -7.63 2.73 4.55
CA ILE A 35 -7.22 1.38 4.15
C ILE A 35 -6.38 0.73 5.24
N SER A 36 -5.49 1.48 5.91
CA SER A 36 -4.68 0.94 7.01
C SER A 36 -5.49 0.52 8.23
N GLU A 37 -6.63 1.18 8.48
CA GLU A 37 -7.54 0.86 9.58
C GLU A 37 -8.33 -0.42 9.30
N ASN A 38 -8.76 -0.63 8.05
CA ASN A 38 -9.50 -1.82 7.66
C ASN A 38 -9.10 -2.29 6.25
N PRO A 39 -8.01 -3.06 6.12
CA PRO A 39 -7.57 -3.59 4.83
C PRO A 39 -8.39 -4.81 4.39
N VAL A 40 -9.25 -5.35 5.26
CA VAL A 40 -9.85 -6.67 5.09
C VAL A 40 -10.95 -6.63 4.05
N ILE A 41 -10.85 -7.57 3.10
CA ILE A 41 -11.88 -7.77 2.09
C ILE A 41 -12.30 -9.25 2.14
N GLU A 42 -13.43 -9.52 2.80
CA GLU A 42 -13.90 -10.88 3.11
C GLU A 42 -14.17 -11.74 1.87
N SER A 43 -14.46 -11.11 0.73
CA SER A 43 -14.71 -11.80 -0.54
C SER A 43 -13.44 -12.26 -1.25
N ILE A 44 -12.27 -11.75 -0.86
CA ILE A 44 -10.99 -12.17 -1.45
C ILE A 44 -10.54 -13.43 -0.73
N GLN A 45 -10.37 -14.51 -1.50
CA GLN A 45 -9.91 -15.81 -1.00
C GLN A 45 -8.62 -16.29 -1.69
N LYS A 46 -8.18 -15.61 -2.76
CA LYS A 46 -7.04 -16.00 -3.59
C LYS A 46 -5.89 -14.99 -3.44
N ASP A 47 -4.68 -15.49 -3.23
CA ASP A 47 -3.46 -14.66 -3.13
C ASP A 47 -3.20 -13.83 -4.39
N THR A 48 -3.52 -14.36 -5.57
CA THR A 48 -3.40 -13.61 -6.84
C THR A 48 -4.28 -12.37 -6.88
N VAL A 49 -5.44 -12.43 -6.22
CA VAL A 49 -6.36 -11.28 -6.12
C VAL A 49 -5.91 -10.34 -5.02
N ALA A 50 -5.41 -10.87 -3.90
CA ALA A 50 -4.81 -10.07 -2.83
C ALA A 50 -3.61 -9.24 -3.31
N ALA A 51 -2.83 -9.73 -4.27
CA ALA A 51 -1.73 -8.99 -4.88
C ALA A 51 -2.16 -7.78 -5.72
N MET A 52 -3.46 -7.61 -6.02
CA MET A 52 -4.01 -6.43 -6.68
C MET A 52 -4.51 -5.38 -5.68
N CYS A 53 -4.59 -5.71 -4.39
CA CYS A 53 -5.03 -4.78 -3.35
C CYS A 53 -3.91 -3.83 -2.95
N ILE A 54 -4.29 -2.64 -2.47
CA ILE A 54 -3.35 -1.63 -1.96
C ILE A 54 -2.60 -2.13 -0.71
N GLU A 55 -3.29 -2.92 0.12
CA GLU A 55 -2.78 -3.56 1.33
C GLU A 55 -3.25 -5.01 1.37
N ASN A 56 -2.57 -5.88 2.12
CA ASN A 56 -2.93 -7.29 2.18
C ASN A 56 -4.32 -7.51 2.84
N PRO A 57 -5.33 -8.01 2.11
CA PRO A 57 -6.70 -8.15 2.61
C PRO A 57 -6.88 -9.27 3.64
N PHE A 58 -5.89 -10.14 3.80
CA PHE A 58 -5.90 -11.19 4.81
C PHE A 58 -5.29 -10.73 6.16
N SER A 59 -4.69 -9.54 6.19
CA SER A 59 -3.89 -9.07 7.33
C SER A 59 -4.75 -8.37 8.39
N LYS A 60 -5.59 -9.11 9.14
CA LYS A 60 -6.17 -8.61 10.41
C LYS A 60 -5.12 -8.48 11.52
N ALA A 61 -4.05 -9.25 11.45
CA ALA A 61 -2.93 -9.15 12.36
C ALA A 61 -1.80 -8.41 11.64
N LYS A 62 -1.36 -7.26 12.16
CA LYS A 62 -0.07 -6.64 11.79
C LYS A 62 0.97 -7.76 11.81
N SER A 63 1.34 -8.30 10.65
CA SER A 63 2.25 -9.42 10.58
C SER A 63 3.62 -8.91 11.01
N THR A 64 3.95 -9.13 12.27
CA THR A 64 5.18 -8.70 12.94
C THR A 64 6.41 -9.51 12.49
N SER A 65 6.23 -10.48 11.59
CA SER A 65 7.33 -11.30 11.11
C SER A 65 8.15 -10.54 10.07
N PHE A 66 9.45 -10.42 10.32
CA PHE A 66 10.43 -9.78 9.42
C PHE A 66 10.37 -10.33 7.98
N PHE A 67 9.95 -11.59 7.82
CA PHE A 67 9.75 -12.25 6.53
C PHE A 67 8.48 -11.79 5.79
N SER A 68 7.38 -11.46 6.49
CA SER A 68 6.18 -10.94 5.82
C SER A 68 6.43 -9.54 5.27
N LYS A 69 7.18 -8.68 5.99
CA LYS A 69 7.68 -7.39 5.51
C LYS A 69 8.58 -7.49 4.28
N LEU A 70 9.33 -8.60 4.14
CA LEU A 70 10.19 -8.85 2.99
C LEU A 70 9.41 -9.35 1.76
N LEU A 71 8.29 -10.03 2.01
CA LEU A 71 7.34 -10.57 1.02
C LEU A 71 6.17 -9.62 0.73
N SER A 72 6.03 -8.51 1.48
CA SER A 72 5.17 -7.39 1.16
C SER A 72 5.53 -6.90 -0.24
N THR A 73 4.63 -7.09 -1.19
CA THR A 73 4.84 -6.73 -2.60
C THR A 73 4.88 -5.22 -2.84
N HIS A 74 4.61 -4.41 -1.80
CA HIS A 74 4.49 -2.95 -1.80
C HIS A 74 5.19 -2.34 -0.56
N PRO A 75 5.58 -1.05 -0.59
CA PRO A 75 6.06 -0.35 0.59
C PRO A 75 4.92 -0.20 1.61
N SER A 76 5.25 -0.05 2.89
CA SER A 76 4.22 0.10 3.92
C SER A 76 3.38 1.35 3.68
N ILE A 77 2.11 1.34 4.09
CA ILE A 77 1.25 2.53 4.02
C ILE A 77 1.89 3.72 4.76
N GLU A 78 2.54 3.46 5.90
CA GLU A 78 3.25 4.48 6.68
C GLU A 78 4.36 5.17 5.84
N ASP A 79 5.15 4.40 5.10
CA ASP A 79 6.20 4.96 4.22
C ASP A 79 5.60 5.77 3.07
N ARG A 80 4.45 5.35 2.53
CA ARG A 80 3.74 6.08 1.46
C ARG A 80 3.18 7.41 1.96
N ILE A 81 2.53 7.41 3.13
CA ILE A 81 2.03 8.62 3.78
C ILE A 81 3.18 9.59 4.05
N LYS A 82 4.32 9.08 4.54
CA LYS A 82 5.51 9.90 4.80
C LYS A 82 6.02 10.58 3.53
N MET A 83 6.10 9.86 2.41
CA MET A 83 6.50 10.45 1.12
C MET A 83 5.50 11.52 0.66
N LEU A 84 4.20 11.25 0.71
CA LEU A 84 3.15 12.21 0.33
C LEU A 84 3.12 13.45 1.22
N SER A 85 3.49 13.31 2.49
CA SER A 85 3.56 14.43 3.43
C SER A 85 4.76 15.34 3.14
N SER A 86 5.85 14.77 2.60
CA SER A 86 7.05 15.51 2.19
C SER A 86 6.97 16.13 0.79
N TYR A 87 5.93 15.79 0.03
CA TYR A 87 5.62 16.33 -1.30
C TYR A 87 4.94 17.69 -1.21
#